data_AF-A0A7C7LLK5-F1
#
_entry.id   AF-A0A7C7LLK5-F1
#
_cell.length_a   1.000
_cell.length_b   1.000
_cell.length_c   1.000
_cell.angle_alpha   90.00
_cell.angle_beta   90.00
_cell.angle_gamma   90.00
#
_symmetry.space_group_name_H-M   'P 1'
#
loop_
_entity.id
_entity.type
_entity.pdbx_description
1 polymer ?
#
loop_
_entity_poly.entity_id
_entity_poly.type
_entity_poly.pdbx_seq_one_letter_code
_entity_poly.pdbx_strand_id
1 'polypeptide(L)' 'MEKIRKFMLNHPYISVAAILPFMLVFVMGVFSILINIILPAMIAFWLAGWVYTAIVGRPVQHYYRRPFWYVHYD' A
#
# COMPACT_ATOMS: atom_id res chain seq x y z
N MET A 1 -2.54 -13.86 32.81
CA MET A 1 -1.50 -13.24 31.95
C MET A 1 -0.08 -13.51 32.41
N GLU A 2 0.22 -13.54 33.72
CA GLU A 2 1.61 -13.72 34.19
C GLU A 2 2.25 -15.07 33.84
N LYS A 3 1.49 -16.18 33.88
CA LYS A 3 2.02 -17.51 33.52
C LYS A 3 2.48 -17.61 32.07
N ILE A 4 1.69 -17.07 31.14
CA ILE A 4 2.02 -17.02 29.71
C ILE A 4 3.24 -16.12 29.49
N ARG A 5 3.25 -14.93 30.10
CA ARG A 5 4.39 -14.02 30.05
C ARG A 5 5.67 -14.67 30.59
N LYS A 6 5.58 -15.36 31.72
CA LYS A 6 6.73 -16.04 32.35
C LYS A 6 7.22 -17.20 31.48
N PHE A 7 6.33 -17.96 30.85
CA PHE A 7 6.67 -18.98 29.86
C PHE A 7 7.38 -18.37 28.65
N MET A 8 6.88 -17.24 28.12
CA MET A 8 7.50 -16.56 26.98
C MET A 8 8.89 -16.01 27.27
N LEU A 9 9.09 -15.49 28.48
CA LEU A 9 10.41 -15.02 28.93
C LEU A 9 11.38 -16.17 29.20
N ASN A 10 10.90 -17.30 29.71
CA ASN A 10 11.73 -18.47 29.99
C ASN A 10 12.09 -19.26 28.73
N HIS A 11 11.22 -19.25 27.70
CA HIS A 11 11.42 -19.96 26.44
C HIS A 11 11.15 -19.05 25.23
N PRO A 12 12.05 -18.08 24.96
CA PRO A 12 11.83 -17.06 23.94
C PRO A 12 11.75 -17.65 22.53
N TYR A 13 12.64 -18.56 22.16
CA TYR A 13 12.66 -19.14 20.81
C TYR A 13 11.41 -19.97 20.50
N ILE A 14 10.94 -20.77 21.46
CA ILE A 14 9.71 -21.59 21.31
C ILE A 14 8.49 -20.68 21.16
N SER A 15 8.45 -19.60 21.93
CA SER A 15 7.35 -18.64 21.88
C SER A 15 7.32 -17.86 20.57
N VAL A 16 8.49 -17.45 20.06
CA VAL A 16 8.61 -16.84 18.72
C VAL A 16 8.14 -17.83 17.65
N ALA A 17 8.62 -19.08 17.67
CA ALA A 17 8.22 -20.10 16.72
C ALA A 17 6.70 -20.34 16.72
N ALA A 18 6.06 -20.30 17.90
CA ALA A 18 4.62 -20.47 18.03
C ALA A 18 3.81 -19.28 17.46
N ILE A 19 4.31 -18.05 17.60
CA ILE A 19 3.62 -16.82 17.14
C ILE A 19 3.91 -16.54 15.65
N LEU A 20 5.06 -16.97 15.15
CA LEU A 20 5.54 -16.75 13.79
C LEU A 20 4.52 -17.09 12.68
N PRO A 21 3.82 -18.25 12.67
CA PRO A 21 2.85 -18.55 11.61
C PRO A 21 1.69 -17.54 11.56
N PHE A 22 1.24 -17.04 12.71
CA PHE A 22 0.18 -16.04 12.77
C PHE A 22 0.66 -14.69 12.24
N MET A 23 1.87 -14.29 12.61
CA MET A 23 2.48 -13.06 12.10
C MET A 23 2.74 -13.15 10.59
N LEU A 24 3.12 -14.32 10.08
CA LEU A 24 3.28 -14.56 8.64
C LEU A 24 1.96 -14.35 7.90
N VAL A 25 0.86 -14.97 8.35
CA VAL A 25 -0.46 -14.78 7.73
C VAL A 25 -0.88 -13.31 7.78
N PHE A 26 -0.65 -12.64 8.90
CA PHE A 26 -0.95 -11.21 9.04
C PHE A 26 -0.19 -10.36 8.03
N VAL A 27 1.13 -10.55 7.93
CA VAL A 27 1.99 -9.82 6.99
C VAL A 27 1.57 -10.12 5.54
N MET A 28 1.31 -11.38 5.20
CA MET A 28 0.79 -11.75 3.88
C MET A 28 -0.52 -11.02 3.54
N GLY A 29 -1.44 -10.90 4.51
CA GLY A 29 -2.69 -10.15 4.33
C GLY A 29 -2.46 -8.67 4.03
N VAL A 30 -1.57 -8.01 4.79
CA VAL A 30 -1.22 -6.60 4.57
C VAL A 30 -0.60 -6.40 3.19
N PHE A 31 0.36 -7.24 2.81
CA PHE A 31 0.98 -7.17 1.48
C PHE A 31 -0.01 -7.47 0.35
N SER A 32 -0.97 -8.37 0.57
CA SER A 32 -2.02 -8.66 -0.40
C SER A 32 -2.87 -7.42 -0.68
N ILE A 33 -3.27 -6.66 0.34
CA ILE A 33 -3.98 -5.39 0.15
C ILE A 33 -3.11 -4.38 -0.60
N LEU A 34 -1.84 -4.27 -0.22
CA LEU A 34 -0.91 -3.34 -0.84
C LEU A 34 -0.71 -3.65 -2.34
N ILE A 35 -0.50 -4.91 -2.69
CA ILE A 35 -0.17 -5.34 -4.06
C ILE A 35 -1.43 -5.48 -4.92
N ASN A 36 -2.55 -5.96 -4.37
CA ASN A 36 -3.75 -6.23 -5.18
C ASN A 36 -4.72 -5.04 -5.25
N ILE A 37 -4.58 -4.05 -4.37
CA ILE A 37 -5.49 -2.88 -4.35
C ILE A 37 -4.69 -1.60 -4.56
N ILE A 38 -3.77 -1.28 -3.65
CA ILE A 38 -3.09 0.02 -3.63
C ILE A 38 -2.25 0.20 -4.89
N LEU A 39 -1.44 -0.79 -5.23
CA LEU A 39 -0.53 -0.73 -6.38
C LEU A 39 -1.29 -0.62 -7.72
N PRO A 40 -2.34 -1.41 -8.00
CA PRO A 40 -3.19 -1.23 -9.18
C PRO A 40 -3.87 0.13 -9.21
N ALA A 41 -4.39 0.62 -8.09
CA ALA A 41 -5.01 1.94 -8.03
C ALA A 41 -4.03 3.06 -8.37
N MET A 42 -2.80 2.99 -7.87
CA MET A 42 -1.74 3.94 -8.21
C MET A 42 -1.39 3.91 -9.69
N ILE A 43 -1.24 2.71 -10.27
CA ILE A 43 -0.95 2.54 -11.70
C ILE A 43 -2.10 3.06 -12.56
N ALA A 44 -3.35 2.75 -12.18
CA ALA A 44 -4.54 3.22 -12.88
C ALA A 44 -4.63 4.75 -12.86
N PHE A 45 -4.37 5.38 -11.71
CA PHE A 45 -4.35 6.83 -11.59
C PHE A 45 -3.25 7.46 -12.44
N TRP A 46 -2.06 6.86 -12.45
CA TRP A 46 -0.97 7.31 -13.31
C TRP A 46 -1.37 7.21 -14.79
N LEU A 47 -1.82 6.04 -15.26
CA LEU A 47 -2.28 5.82 -16.63
C LEU A 47 -3.41 6.76 -17.03
N ALA A 48 -4.35 7.04 -16.13
CA ALA A 48 -5.43 7.99 -16.38
C ALA A 48 -4.90 9.40 -16.73
N GLY A 49 -3.83 9.84 -16.08
CA GLY A 49 -3.16 11.10 -16.43
C GLY A 49 -2.58 11.10 -17.84
N TRP A 50 -1.97 9.99 -18.28
CA TRP A 50 -1.46 9.83 -19.65
C TRP A 50 -2.60 9.81 -20.67
N VAL A 51 -3.65 9.02 -20.42
CA VAL A 51 -4.80 8.93 -21.32
C VAL A 51 -5.50 10.28 -21.45
N TYR A 52 -5.71 10.98 -20.33
CA TYR A 52 -6.30 12.32 -20.36
C TYR A 52 -5.46 13.31 -21.18
N THR A 53 -4.15 13.37 -20.94
CA THR A 53 -3.27 14.30 -21.65
C THR A 53 -3.19 13.98 -23.15
N ALA A 54 -3.25 12.70 -23.51
CA ALA A 54 -3.35 12.26 -24.91
C ALA A 54 -4.66 12.73 -25.58
N ILE A 55 -5.80 12.65 -24.89
CA ILE A 55 -7.09 13.08 -25.43
C ILE A 55 -7.17 14.61 -25.56
N VAL A 56 -6.67 15.36 -24.58
CA VAL A 56 -6.79 16.82 -24.54
C VAL A 56 -5.66 17.54 -25.32
N GLY A 57 -4.67 16.80 -25.84
CA GLY A 57 -3.60 17.35 -26.67
C GLY A 57 -2.66 18.30 -25.91
N ARG A 58 -2.60 18.21 -24.58
CA ARG A 58 -1.76 19.06 -23.70
C ARG A 58 -0.54 18.26 -23.24
N PRO A 59 0.67 18.84 -23.22
CA PRO A 59 1.87 18.12 -22.82
C PRO A 59 1.82 17.68 -21.35
N VAL A 60 2.21 16.43 -21.09
CA VAL A 60 2.25 15.78 -19.76
C VAL A 60 2.99 16.62 -18.70
N GLN A 61 3.94 17.46 -19.12
CA GLN A 61 4.66 18.40 -18.26
C GLN A 61 3.77 19.42 -17.54
N HIS A 62 2.58 19.77 -18.07
CA HIS A 62 1.65 20.66 -17.37
C HIS A 62 0.89 19.97 -16.23
N TYR A 63 0.65 18.66 -16.33
CA TYR A 63 -0.06 17.88 -15.31
C TYR A 63 0.76 17.79 -14.00
N TYR A 64 2.08 17.59 -14.11
CA TYR A 64 2.97 17.55 -12.95
C TYR A 64 3.33 18.92 -12.37
N ARG A 65 3.23 20.02 -13.16
CA ARG A 65 3.48 21.39 -12.68
C ARG A 65 2.29 22.01 -11.92
N ARG A 66 1.06 21.55 -12.17
CA ARG A 66 -0.17 22.01 -11.49
C ARG A 66 -1.12 20.84 -11.25
N PRO A 67 -1.06 20.16 -10.08
CA PRO A 67 -1.81 18.92 -9.84
C PRO A 67 -3.35 19.05 -9.77
N PHE A 68 -3.94 20.22 -10.01
CA PHE A 68 -5.39 20.48 -9.89
C PHE A 68 -5.93 21.47 -10.94
N TRP A 69 -5.36 21.48 -12.14
CA TRP A 69 -5.74 22.45 -13.18
C TRP A 69 -7.22 22.39 -13.61
N TYR A 70 -7.89 21.25 -13.37
CA TYR A 70 -9.32 21.02 -13.65
C TYR A 70 -10.30 21.78 -12.75
N VAL A 71 -9.82 22.35 -11.65
CA VAL A 71 -10.67 23.07 -10.69
C VAL A 71 -10.89 24.52 -11.12
N HIS A 72 -10.10 25.02 -12.08
CA HIS A 72 -10.27 26.35 -12.64
C HIS A 72 -10.80 26.23 -14.08
N TYR A 73 -12.12 26.10 -14.19
CA TYR A 73 -12.84 26.48 -15.39
C TYR A 73 -13.19 27.96 -15.23
N ASP A 74 -12.53 28.83 -15.99
CA ASP A 74 -13.02 30.19 -16.27
C ASP A 74 -14.07 30.13 -17.41
#